data_AF-A0A2E5U2A8-F1
#
_entry.id   AF-A0A2E5U2A8-F1
#
_cell.length_a   1.000
_cell.length_b   1.000
_cell.length_c   1.000
_cell.angle_alpha   90.00
_cell.angle_beta   90.00
_cell.angle_gamma   90.00
#
_symmetry.space_group_name_H-M   'P 1'
#
loop_
_entity.id
_entity.type
_entity.pdbx_description
1 polymer ?
#
loop_
_entity_poly.entity_id
_entity_poly.type
_entity_poly.pdbx_seq_one_letter_code
_entity_poly.pdbx_strand_id
1 'polypeptide(L)'
;MWDQLLSNRKKILGLATDDAHHYHEFNPEKANPGRGWIQVFSEDLNKSAILESMSSGDFYASTGVELGDFTITKNEIVLEINDLENGSKKNQYTFNFITNKGVISDQITGLSGRYCPSKNDVYVRVEIICSDGTRLWTQPIWITD
;
A
#
# COMPACT_ATOMS: atom_id res chain seq x y z
N MET A 1 7.21 -14.56 -0.09
CA MET A 1 6.66 -15.26 1.09
C MET A 1 5.22 -14.85 1.38
N TRP A 2 4.91 -13.56 1.48
CA TRP A 2 3.55 -13.06 1.77
C TRP A 2 2.50 -13.60 0.80
N ASP A 3 2.71 -13.46 -0.52
CA ASP A 3 1.77 -13.93 -1.54
C ASP A 3 1.47 -15.44 -1.49
N GLN A 4 2.44 -16.25 -1.07
CA GLN A 4 2.23 -17.70 -0.89
C GLN A 4 1.28 -17.97 0.27
N LEU A 5 1.40 -17.24 1.38
CA LEU A 5 0.50 -17.35 2.52
C LEU A 5 -0.92 -16.87 2.14
N LEU A 6 -1.01 -15.73 1.45
CA LEU A 6 -2.28 -15.18 0.97
C LEU A 6 -2.99 -16.14 0.01
N SER A 7 -2.25 -16.74 -0.93
CA SER A 7 -2.78 -17.73 -1.88
C SER A 7 -3.30 -19.00 -1.20
N ASN A 8 -2.77 -19.32 -0.01
CA ASN A 8 -3.25 -20.42 0.84
C ASN A 8 -4.32 -19.95 1.84
N ARG A 9 -5.00 -18.83 1.55
CA ARG A 9 -6.09 -18.23 2.35
C ARG A 9 -5.68 -17.88 3.79
N LYS A 10 -4.39 -17.62 4.04
CA LYS A 10 -3.94 -17.09 5.33
C LYS A 10 -4.12 -15.58 5.34
N LYS A 11 -5.00 -15.09 6.21
CA LYS A 11 -5.29 -13.65 6.38
C LYS A 11 -4.18 -12.99 7.21
N ILE A 12 -3.10 -12.61 6.55
CA ILE A 12 -1.93 -11.96 7.16
C ILE A 12 -1.78 -10.56 6.55
N LEU A 13 -1.73 -9.56 7.41
CA LEU A 13 -1.54 -8.16 7.04
C LEU A 13 -0.03 -7.81 7.00
N GLY A 14 0.34 -6.88 6.13
CA GLY A 14 1.72 -6.40 5.96
C GLY A 14 1.89 -5.00 6.54
N LEU A 15 2.98 -4.78 7.29
CA LEU A 15 3.31 -3.49 7.92
C LEU A 15 4.64 -2.96 7.38
N ALA A 16 4.78 -1.64 7.34
CA ALA A 16 6.07 -0.95 7.22
C ALA A 16 6.33 -0.13 8.48
N THR A 17 7.59 -0.09 8.90
CA THR A 17 8.10 0.65 10.06
C THR A 17 9.45 1.23 9.68
N ASP A 18 9.81 2.37 10.28
CA ASP A 18 11.08 3.05 10.05
C ASP A 18 12.24 2.50 10.90
N ASP A 19 11.91 1.78 11.98
CA ASP A 19 12.85 1.29 13.00
C ASP A 19 13.83 2.40 13.45
N ALA A 20 13.30 3.59 13.69
CA ALA A 20 14.09 4.78 13.93
C ALA A 20 14.89 4.73 15.24
N HIS A 21 16.16 5.10 15.15
CA HIS A 21 17.07 5.23 16.30
C HIS A 21 17.80 6.58 16.32
N HIS A 22 17.63 7.41 15.28
CA HIS A 22 18.27 8.72 15.15
C HIS A 22 17.22 9.83 14.99
N TYR A 23 16.95 10.58 16.05
CA TYR A 23 15.84 11.54 16.11
C TYR A 23 16.25 13.02 15.97
N HIS A 24 17.55 13.31 16.04
CA HIS A 24 18.04 14.70 16.12
C HIS A 24 18.82 15.15 14.88
N GLU A 25 19.38 14.22 14.10
CA GLU A 25 20.20 14.53 12.93
C GLU A 25 19.76 13.65 11.76
N PHE A 26 19.22 14.26 10.71
CA PHE A 26 18.76 13.57 9.52
C PHE A 26 19.87 13.44 8.48
N ASN A 27 20.17 12.21 8.07
CA ASN A 27 21.13 11.91 7.01
C ASN A 27 20.68 10.61 6.27
N PRO A 28 20.85 10.49 4.94
CA PRO A 28 20.52 9.28 4.18
C PRO A 28 21.07 7.95 4.75
N GLU A 29 22.22 7.98 5.44
CA GLU A 29 22.86 6.80 6.05
C GLU A 29 22.32 6.45 7.44
N LYS A 30 21.45 7.28 8.01
CA LYS A 30 20.92 7.11 9.38
C LYS A 30 19.55 6.45 9.40
N ALA A 31 19.27 5.75 10.50
CA ALA A 31 17.95 5.23 10.83
C ALA A 31 17.02 6.36 11.32
N ASN A 32 16.62 7.23 10.39
CA ASN A 32 15.74 8.38 10.63
C ASN A 32 14.27 7.95 10.74
N PRO A 33 13.44 8.72 11.47
CA PRO A 33 11.99 8.62 11.40
C PRO A 33 11.45 8.82 9.97
N GLY A 34 10.29 8.21 9.70
CA GLY A 34 9.53 8.44 8.46
C GLY A 34 10.04 7.65 7.24
N ARG A 35 10.91 6.67 7.44
CA ARG A 35 11.38 5.77 6.35
C ARG A 35 10.37 4.68 6.00
N GLY A 36 9.41 4.44 6.88
CA GLY A 36 8.34 3.47 6.70
C GLY A 36 7.21 3.70 7.69
N TRP A 37 5.97 3.61 7.25
CA TRP A 37 4.79 3.78 8.10
C TRP A 37 3.59 3.02 7.54
N ILE A 38 2.50 3.02 8.32
CA ILE A 38 1.17 2.69 7.82
C ILE A 38 0.27 3.92 7.88
N GLN A 39 -0.56 4.11 6.86
CA GLN A 39 -1.61 5.11 6.86
C GLN A 39 -2.94 4.42 7.17
N VAL A 40 -3.48 4.66 8.37
CA VAL A 40 -4.71 4.01 8.85
C VAL A 40 -5.93 4.84 8.48
N PHE A 41 -6.94 4.18 7.90
CA PHE A 41 -8.24 4.76 7.58
C PHE A 41 -9.23 4.41 8.67
N SER A 42 -9.43 5.35 9.60
CA SER A 42 -10.32 5.17 10.74
C SER A 42 -11.40 6.24 10.78
N GLU A 43 -12.58 5.87 11.30
CA GLU A 43 -13.71 6.79 11.46
C GLU A 43 -13.40 7.91 12.47
N ASP A 44 -12.56 7.62 13.47
CA ASP A 44 -12.19 8.53 14.54
C ASP A 44 -10.72 8.40 14.93
N LEU A 45 -10.13 9.46 15.50
CA LEU A 45 -8.75 9.45 16.01
C LEU A 45 -8.61 8.83 17.41
N ASN A 46 -9.63 8.13 17.91
CA ASN A 46 -9.57 7.47 19.20
C ASN A 46 -8.88 6.09 19.08
N LYS A 47 -8.28 5.63 20.18
CA LYS A 47 -7.50 4.39 20.22
C LYS A 47 -8.29 3.17 19.70
N SER A 48 -9.56 3.04 20.08
CA SER A 48 -10.36 1.86 19.73
C SER A 48 -10.62 1.82 18.23
N ALA A 49 -11.03 2.94 17.64
CA ALA A 49 -11.28 3.06 16.21
C ALA A 49 -10.02 2.77 15.38
N ILE A 50 -8.87 3.30 15.78
CA ILE A 50 -7.59 3.03 15.10
C ILE A 50 -7.23 1.55 15.15
N LEU A 51 -7.34 0.91 16.33
CA LEU A 51 -7.03 -0.50 16.49
C LEU A 51 -7.98 -1.41 15.69
N GLU A 52 -9.25 -1.02 15.58
CA GLU A 52 -10.24 -1.72 14.77
C GLU A 52 -9.87 -1.66 13.29
N SER A 53 -9.61 -0.46 12.75
CA SER A 53 -9.14 -0.26 11.36
C SER A 53 -7.84 -1.02 11.06
N MET A 54 -6.89 -1.02 12.00
CA MET A 54 -5.66 -1.80 11.84
C MET A 54 -5.94 -3.31 11.81
N SER A 55 -6.91 -3.79 12.60
CA SER A 55 -7.23 -5.22 12.68
C SER A 55 -8.03 -5.71 11.48
N SER A 56 -8.86 -4.85 10.87
CA SER A 56 -9.58 -5.13 9.62
C SER A 56 -8.69 -5.04 8.38
N GLY A 57 -7.54 -4.36 8.48
CA GLY A 57 -6.65 -4.11 7.35
C GLY A 57 -6.97 -2.83 6.58
N ASP A 58 -7.72 -1.91 7.20
CA ASP A 58 -8.07 -0.61 6.64
C ASP A 58 -6.89 0.37 6.76
N PHE A 59 -5.80 0.03 6.07
CA PHE A 59 -4.60 0.84 5.98
C PHE A 59 -3.76 0.45 4.76
N TYR A 60 -2.79 1.28 4.39
CA TYR A 60 -1.69 0.86 3.51
C TYR A 60 -0.34 1.03 4.22
N ALA A 61 0.66 0.27 3.77
CA ALA A 61 2.05 0.44 4.19
C ALA A 61 2.80 1.28 3.15
N SER A 62 3.69 2.18 3.57
CA SER A 62 4.44 3.05 2.67
C SER A 62 5.85 3.33 3.17
N THR A 63 6.74 3.68 2.23
CA THR A 63 8.08 4.23 2.49
C THR A 63 8.30 5.60 1.86
N GLY A 64 7.24 6.28 1.42
CA GLY A 64 7.33 7.59 0.76
C GLY A 64 6.19 7.92 -0.19
N VAL A 65 5.44 6.92 -0.65
CA VAL A 65 4.30 7.12 -1.56
C VAL A 65 3.02 7.33 -0.76
N GLU A 66 2.23 8.33 -1.13
CA GLU A 66 0.94 8.61 -0.51
C GLU A 66 -0.20 8.53 -1.54
N LEU A 67 -1.33 7.98 -1.11
CA LEU A 67 -2.54 7.97 -1.91
C LEU A 67 -3.30 9.28 -1.73
N GLY A 68 -3.89 9.75 -2.81
CA GLY A 68 -4.96 10.74 -2.79
C GLY A 68 -6.29 10.05 -2.62
N ASP A 69 -7.23 10.33 -3.51
CA ASP A 69 -8.49 9.61 -3.55
C ASP A 69 -8.31 8.17 -4.02
N PHE A 70 -9.08 7.27 -3.43
CA PHE A 70 -9.09 5.87 -3.86
C PHE A 70 -10.43 5.21 -3.56
N THR A 71 -10.69 4.13 -4.28
CA THR A 71 -11.85 3.25 -4.06
C THR A 71 -11.36 1.82 -4.15
N ILE A 72 -11.57 1.04 -3.09
CA ILE A 72 -11.18 -0.36 -3.03
C ILE A 72 -12.42 -1.19 -2.71
N THR A 73 -12.84 -2.00 -3.67
CA THR A 73 -13.96 -2.93 -3.53
C THR A 73 -13.61 -4.29 -4.12
N LYS A 74 -14.46 -5.30 -3.93
CA LYS A 74 -14.30 -6.61 -4.56
C LYS A 74 -14.47 -6.58 -6.09
N ASN A 75 -15.06 -5.52 -6.65
CA ASN A 75 -15.39 -5.43 -8.07
C ASN A 75 -14.49 -4.46 -8.83
N GLU A 76 -13.89 -3.51 -8.12
CA GLU A 76 -13.14 -2.41 -8.70
C GLU A 76 -12.16 -1.84 -7.67
N ILE A 77 -10.93 -1.64 -8.12
CA ILE A 77 -9.85 -0.99 -7.39
C ILE A 77 -9.41 0.21 -8.22
N VAL A 78 -9.50 1.41 -7.65
CA VAL A 78 -9.02 2.66 -8.23
C VAL A 78 -8.14 3.34 -7.18
N LEU A 79 -6.94 3.74 -7.57
CA LEU A 79 -5.97 4.38 -6.68
C LEU A 79 -5.37 5.59 -7.40
N GLU A 80 -5.28 6.71 -6.71
CA GLU A 80 -4.62 7.92 -7.20
C GLU A 80 -3.45 8.31 -6.30
N ILE A 81 -2.39 8.85 -6.88
CA ILE A 81 -1.24 9.34 -6.13
C ILE A 81 -1.47 10.77 -5.69
N ASN A 82 -1.20 11.04 -4.42
CA ASN A 82 -1.12 12.40 -3.90
C ASN A 82 0.28 12.98 -4.13
N ASP A 83 0.56 13.48 -5.34
CA ASP A 83 1.89 14.00 -5.72
C ASP A 83 2.07 15.50 -5.40
N LEU A 84 1.51 15.97 -4.28
CA LEU A 84 1.53 17.40 -3.92
C LEU A 84 2.92 17.90 -3.50
N GLU A 85 3.78 17.02 -2.99
CA GLU A 85 5.06 17.44 -2.38
C GLU A 85 6.24 17.54 -3.35
N ASN A 86 6.15 16.98 -4.56
CA ASN A 86 7.34 16.82 -5.41
C ASN A 86 7.74 18.04 -6.25
N GLY A 87 6.96 19.14 -6.22
CA GLY A 87 7.29 20.56 -6.50
C GLY A 87 8.04 20.96 -7.78
N SER A 88 8.73 20.04 -8.47
CA SER A 88 9.67 20.26 -9.57
C SER A 88 10.12 18.96 -10.25
N LYS A 89 10.15 17.80 -9.56
CA LYS A 89 10.46 16.49 -10.16
C LYS A 89 9.16 15.76 -10.47
N LYS A 90 8.92 15.47 -11.76
CA LYS A 90 7.84 14.55 -12.15
C LYS A 90 8.28 13.13 -11.83
N ASN A 91 7.88 12.62 -10.69
CA ASN A 91 8.02 11.22 -10.36
C ASN A 91 7.16 10.38 -11.31
N GLN A 92 7.66 9.20 -11.66
CA GLN A 92 6.90 8.19 -12.39
C GLN A 92 6.47 7.12 -11.41
N TYR A 93 5.19 6.76 -11.44
CA TYR A 93 4.63 5.73 -10.58
C TYR A 93 4.16 4.55 -11.41
N THR A 94 4.49 3.34 -10.94
CA THR A 94 4.04 2.08 -11.53
C THR A 94 3.18 1.33 -10.52
N PHE A 95 1.94 1.05 -10.89
CA PHE A 95 0.97 0.27 -10.14
C PHE A 95 1.03 -1.17 -10.63
N ASN A 96 1.44 -2.08 -9.74
CA ASN A 96 1.41 -3.53 -9.96
C ASN A 96 0.19 -4.11 -9.24
N PHE A 97 -0.79 -4.58 -10.02
CA PHE A 97 -1.94 -5.32 -9.48
C PHE A 97 -1.58 -6.79 -9.36
N ILE A 98 -1.43 -7.24 -8.11
CA ILE A 98 -0.86 -8.54 -7.77
C ILE A 98 -1.95 -9.46 -7.25
N THR A 99 -2.06 -10.63 -7.85
CA THR A 99 -3.06 -11.66 -7.56
C THR A 99 -2.40 -12.96 -7.09
N ASN A 100 -3.12 -14.07 -7.21
CA ASN A 100 -2.73 -15.39 -6.74
C ASN A 100 -1.27 -15.73 -7.08
N LYS A 101 -0.57 -16.28 -6.09
CA LYS A 101 0.84 -16.69 -6.12
C LYS A 101 1.82 -15.53 -6.38
N GLY A 102 1.36 -14.28 -6.27
CA GLY A 102 2.18 -13.09 -6.49
C GLY A 102 2.30 -12.72 -7.98
N VAL A 103 1.36 -13.17 -8.82
CA VAL A 103 1.34 -12.83 -10.25
C VAL A 103 0.93 -11.37 -10.43
N ILE A 104 1.71 -10.61 -11.19
CA ILE A 104 1.30 -9.28 -11.65
C ILE A 104 0.29 -9.49 -12.79
N SER A 105 -0.99 -9.32 -12.49
CA SER A 105 -2.08 -9.51 -13.45
C SER A 105 -2.30 -8.29 -14.34
N ASP A 106 -1.94 -7.11 -13.84
CA ASP A 106 -1.92 -5.88 -14.63
C ASP A 106 -0.86 -4.92 -14.10
N GLN A 107 -0.34 -4.07 -14.99
CA GLN A 107 0.64 -3.06 -14.66
C GLN A 107 0.32 -1.75 -15.38
N ILE A 108 0.20 -0.67 -14.61
CA ILE A 108 -0.16 0.66 -15.12
C ILE A 108 0.89 1.67 -14.66
N THR A 109 1.33 2.54 -15.56
CA THR A 109 2.20 3.67 -15.22
C THR A 109 1.41 4.97 -15.36
N GLY A 110 1.49 5.85 -14.36
CA GLY A 110 0.76 7.11 -14.34
C GLY A 110 0.56 7.65 -12.93
N LEU A 111 -0.35 8.60 -12.76
CA LEU A 111 -0.75 9.10 -11.44
C LEU A 111 -1.97 8.35 -10.86
N SER A 112 -2.56 7.45 -11.65
CA SER A 112 -3.73 6.67 -11.26
C SER A 112 -3.63 5.26 -11.84
N GLY A 113 -4.08 4.28 -11.07
CA GLY A 113 -4.22 2.90 -11.50
C GLY A 113 -5.65 2.40 -11.27
N ARG A 114 -6.16 1.59 -12.19
CA ARG A 114 -7.47 0.94 -12.08
C ARG A 114 -7.37 -0.53 -12.43
N TYR A 115 -8.05 -1.38 -11.66
CA TYR A 115 -8.13 -2.80 -11.90
C TYR A 115 -9.50 -3.37 -11.52
N CYS A 116 -10.01 -4.29 -12.32
CA CYS A 116 -11.24 -5.03 -12.05
C CYS A 116 -10.88 -6.48 -11.70
N PRO A 117 -11.02 -6.90 -10.43
CA PRO A 117 -10.73 -8.27 -10.03
C PRO A 117 -11.54 -9.32 -10.80
N SER A 118 -10.90 -10.45 -11.07
CA SER A 118 -11.51 -11.63 -11.68
C SER A 118 -12.11 -12.54 -10.63
N LYS A 119 -13.10 -13.35 -11.01
CA LYS A 119 -13.70 -14.38 -10.14
C LYS A 119 -12.72 -15.47 -9.70
N ASN A 120 -11.59 -15.60 -10.39
CA ASN A 120 -10.55 -16.58 -10.07
C ASN A 120 -9.51 -16.03 -9.08
N ASP A 121 -9.56 -14.73 -8.78
CA ASP A 121 -8.65 -14.12 -7.80
C ASP A 121 -9.09 -14.55 -6.39
N VAL A 122 -8.13 -15.00 -5.59
CA VAL A 122 -8.31 -15.25 -4.16
C VAL A 122 -8.20 -13.91 -3.43
N TYR A 123 -7.18 -13.15 -3.79
CA TYR A 123 -6.96 -11.79 -3.32
C TYR A 123 -6.38 -10.95 -4.43
N VAL A 124 -6.51 -9.62 -4.28
CA VAL A 124 -5.73 -8.64 -5.04
C VAL A 124 -5.04 -7.73 -4.04
N ARG A 125 -3.79 -7.38 -4.29
CA ARG A 125 -3.10 -6.27 -3.61
C ARG A 125 -2.42 -5.41 -4.64
N VAL A 126 -2.18 -4.15 -4.31
CA VAL A 126 -1.46 -3.23 -5.19
C VAL A 126 -0.12 -2.89 -4.56
N GLU A 127 0.94 -3.04 -5.34
CA GLU A 127 2.23 -2.42 -5.07
C GLU A 127 2.36 -1.20 -5.98
N ILE A 128 2.70 -0.05 -5.41
CA ILE A 128 3.03 1.16 -6.17
C ILE A 128 4.52 1.43 -5.98
N ILE A 129 5.23 1.63 -7.08
CA ILE A 129 6.66 1.95 -7.09
C ILE A 129 6.82 3.35 -7.66
N CYS A 130 7.47 4.23 -6.92
CA CYS A 130 7.91 5.54 -7.41
C CYS A 130 9.32 5.44 -8.02
N SER A 131 9.61 6.28 -9.01
CA SER A 131 10.93 6.39 -9.65
C SER A 131 12.07 6.77 -8.70
N ASP A 132 11.77 7.35 -7.54
CA ASP A 132 12.76 7.65 -6.49
C ASP A 132 13.09 6.45 -5.58
N GLY A 133 12.43 5.30 -5.81
CA GLY A 133 12.61 4.06 -5.07
C GLY A 133 11.65 3.87 -3.89
N THR A 134 10.85 4.88 -3.54
CA THR A 134 9.80 4.75 -2.52
C THR A 134 8.66 3.87 -3.02
N ARG A 135 7.94 3.25 -2.08
CA ARG A 135 6.91 2.25 -2.39
C ARG A 135 5.69 2.40 -1.50
N LEU A 136 4.57 1.87 -1.99
CA LEU A 136 3.35 1.63 -1.21
C LEU A 136 2.85 0.22 -1.46
N TRP A 137 2.28 -0.41 -0.43
CA TRP A 137 1.59 -1.68 -0.51
C TRP A 137 0.23 -1.59 0.18
N THR A 138 -0.83 -1.94 -0.55
CA THR A 138 -2.16 -2.12 0.06
C THR A 138 -2.24 -3.44 0.82
N GLN A 139 -3.19 -3.55 1.75
CA GLN A 139 -3.58 -4.86 2.28
C GLN A 139 -4.25 -5.73 1.20
N PRO A 140 -4.26 -7.07 1.36
CA PRO A 140 -4.95 -7.96 0.45
C PRO A 140 -6.48 -7.76 0.50
N ILE A 141 -7.05 -7.52 -0.67
CA ILE A 141 -8.48 -7.39 -0.90
C ILE A 141 -9.01 -8.77 -1.25
N TRP A 142 -9.76 -9.37 -0.33
CA TRP A 142 -10.26 -10.74 -0.50
C TRP A 142 -11.45 -10.76 -1.47
N ILE A 143 -11.28 -11.41 -2.61
CA ILE A 143 -12.29 -11.49 -3.67
C ILE A 143 -13.19 -12.70 -3.47
N THR A 144 -12.58 -13.86 -3.17
CA THR A 144 -13.30 -15.08 -2.82
C THR A 144 -13.07 -15.44 -1.36
N ASP A 145 -14.13 -15.88 -0.68
CA ASP A 145 -14.05 -16.36 0.71
C ASP A 145 -13.30 -17.70 0.81
#